data_AF-A0A448MLT1-F1
#
_entry.id   AF-A0A448MLT1-F1
#
_cell.length_a   1.000
_cell.length_b   1.000
_cell.length_c   1.000
_cell.angle_alpha   90.00
_cell.angle_beta   90.00
_cell.angle_gamma   90.00
#
_symmetry.space_group_name_H-M   'P 1'
#
loop_
_entity.id
_entity.type
_entity.pdbx_description
1 polymer ?
#
loop_
_entity_poly.entity_id
_entity_poly.type
_entity_poly.pdbx_seq_one_letter_code
_entity_poly.pdbx_strand_id
1 'polypeptide(L)' 'MNNVTLHYQDGRTFICAEGVTLARAEEIKSYVESNRDDFSYRDVAIVEIQHTGGNDEKA' A
#
# COMPACT_ATOMS: atom_id res chain seq x y z
N MET A 1 1.99 -4.55 12.70
CA MET A 1 2.79 -4.57 11.46
C MET A 1 1.91 -4.00 10.36
N ASN A 2 2.48 -3.45 9.28
CA ASN A 2 1.69 -2.83 8.22
C ASN A 2 2.07 -3.42 6.86
N ASN A 3 1.08 -3.50 5.98
CA ASN A 3 1.25 -3.89 4.59
C ASN A 3 0.90 -2.70 3.69
N VAL A 4 1.60 -2.57 2.57
CA VAL A 4 1.26 -1.60 1.53
C VAL A 4 0.69 -2.36 0.34
N THR A 5 -0.58 -2.09 0.05
CA THR A 5 -1.32 -2.71 -1.05
C THR A 5 -1.59 -1.67 -2.13
N LEU A 6 -1.18 -1.98 -3.35
CA LEU A 6 -1.51 -1.21 -4.54
C LEU A 6 -2.79 -1.77 -5.14
N HIS A 7 -3.76 -0.91 -5.39
CA HIS A 7 -4.99 -1.21 -6.11
C HIS A 7 -4.90 -0.61 -7.50
N TYR A 8 -4.91 -1.45 -8.52
CA TYR A 8 -4.82 -1.04 -9.92
C TYR A 8 -6.20 -0.75 -10.50
N GLN A 9 -6.25 0.09 -11.54
CA GLN A 9 -7.49 0.50 -12.21
C GLN A 9 -8.28 -0.67 -12.82
N ASP A 10 -7.60 -1.77 -13.15
CA ASP A 10 -8.21 -2.99 -13.68
C ASP A 10 -8.77 -3.91 -12.57
N GLY A 11 -8.71 -3.48 -11.31
CA GLY A 11 -9.19 -4.22 -10.15
C GLY A 11 -8.17 -5.22 -9.58
N ARG A 12 -6.97 -5.35 -10.16
CA ARG A 12 -5.91 -6.17 -9.58
C ARG A 12 -5.33 -5.49 -8.34
N THR A 13 -4.90 -6.30 -7.39
CA THR A 13 -4.22 -5.86 -6.18
C THR A 13 -2.82 -6.46 -6.09
N PHE A 14 -1.88 -5.72 -5.52
CA PHE A 14 -0.50 -6.16 -5.32
C PHE A 14 0.01 -5.68 -3.97
N ILE A 15 0.52 -6.60 -3.14
CA ILE A 15 1.20 -6.26 -1.89
C ILE A 15 2.66 -5.96 -2.24
N CYS A 16 3.04 -4.67 -2.23
CA CYS A 16 4.41 -4.28 -2.55
C CYS A 16 5.34 -4.31 -1.34
N ALA A 17 4.78 -4.28 -0.13
CA ALA A 17 5.53 -4.49 1.11
C ALA A 17 4.63 -5.11 2.17
N GLU A 18 5.14 -6.14 2.84
CA GLU A 18 4.45 -6.85 3.92
C GLU A 18 5.25 -6.75 5.23
N GLY A 19 4.55 -6.59 6.36
CA GLY A 19 5.17 -6.67 7.68
C GLY A 19 6.08 -5.49 8.02
N VAL A 20 5.91 -4.33 7.38
CA VAL A 20 6.75 -3.15 7.59
C VAL A 20 6.25 -2.28 8.75
N THR A 21 7.10 -1.38 9.24
CA THR A 21 6.71 -0.36 10.21
C THR A 21 5.78 0.68 9.56
N LEU A 22 5.03 1.45 10.36
CA LEU A 22 4.16 2.52 9.83
C LEU A 22 4.96 3.57 9.07
N ALA A 23 6.05 4.06 9.65
CA ALA A 23 6.93 5.02 8.99
C ALA A 23 7.40 4.52 7.62
N ARG A 24 7.76 3.23 7.53
CA ARG A 24 8.17 2.63 6.25
C ARG A 24 7.02 2.53 5.26
N ALA A 25 5.81 2.18 5.71
CA ALA A 25 4.63 2.14 4.86
C ALA A 25 4.27 3.52 4.30
N GLU A 26 4.38 4.57 5.11
CA GLU A 26 4.16 5.95 4.70
C GLU A 26 5.19 6.44 3.68
N GLU A 27 6.48 6.11 3.88
CA GLU A 27 7.54 6.38 2.89
C GLU A 27 7.23 5.74 1.53
N ILE A 28 6.84 4.46 1.53
CA ILE A 28 6.50 3.73 0.30
C ILE A 28 5.28 4.37 -0.37
N LYS A 29 4.24 4.71 0.41
CA LYS A 29 3.06 5.40 -0.13
C LYS A 29 3.43 6.73 -0.77
N SER A 30 4.18 7.57 -0.08
CA SER A 30 4.63 8.86 -0.61
C SER A 30 5.47 8.71 -1.88
N TYR A 31 6.31 7.67 -1.94
CA TYR A 31 7.10 7.37 -3.12
C TYR A 31 6.22 6.99 -4.31
N VAL A 32 5.29 6.05 -4.14
CA VAL A 32 4.37 5.61 -5.20
C VAL A 32 3.50 6.77 -5.69
N GLU A 33 2.95 7.57 -4.78
CA GLU A 33 2.10 8.72 -5.14
C GLU A 33 2.86 9.82 -5.88
N SER A 34 4.15 9.99 -5.60
CA SER A 34 5.01 10.98 -6.28
C SER A 34 5.63 10.48 -7.59
N ASN A 35 5.64 9.16 -7.83
CA ASN A 35 6.26 8.52 -9.00
C ASN A 35 5.21 7.85 -9.90
N ARG A 36 4.05 8.50 -10.10
CA ARG A 36 2.97 7.98 -10.97
C ARG A 36 3.37 7.81 -12.44
N ASP A 37 4.44 8.46 -12.87
CA ASP A 37 4.97 8.33 -14.23
C ASP A 37 5.81 7.05 -14.43
N ASP A 38 6.19 6.35 -13.35
CA ASP A 38 6.84 5.04 -13.44
C ASP A 38 5.85 4.00 -13.98
N PHE A 39 6.31 3.18 -14.92
CA PHE A 39 5.51 2.11 -15.53
C PHE A 39 4.88 1.18 -14.48
N SER A 40 5.58 0.95 -13.37
CA SER A 40 5.15 0.06 -12.28
C SER A 40 3.95 0.60 -11.50
N TYR A 41 3.73 1.92 -11.52
CA TYR A 41 2.72 2.62 -10.72
C TYR A 41 1.69 3.39 -11.55
N ARG A 42 1.87 3.47 -12.87
CA ARG A 42 1.02 4.23 -13.79
C ARG A 42 -0.47 3.93 -13.65
N ASP A 43 -0.80 2.66 -13.45
CA ASP A 43 -2.19 2.20 -13.37
C ASP A 43 -2.67 2.04 -11.92
N VAL A 44 -1.89 2.50 -10.92
CA VAL A 44 -2.29 2.47 -9.51
C VAL A 44 -3.36 3.52 -9.27
N ALA A 45 -4.54 3.07 -8.88
CA ALA A 45 -5.66 3.92 -8.50
C ALA A 45 -5.56 4.35 -7.03
N ILE A 46 -5.22 3.41 -6.13
CA ILE A 46 -5.21 3.63 -4.69
C ILE A 46 -4.00 2.93 -4.07
N VAL A 47 -3.31 3.61 -3.15
CA VAL A 47 -2.31 3.00 -2.26
C VAL A 47 -2.89 2.89 -0.87
N GLU A 48 -3.10 1.66 -0.41
CA GLU A 48 -3.67 1.34 0.89
C GLU A 48 -2.57 0.88 1.85
N ILE A 49 -2.59 1.41 3.08
CA ILE A 49 -1.76 0.90 4.18
C ILE A 49 -2.67 0.07 5.09
N GLN A 50 -2.55 -1.24 5.01
CA GLN A 50 -3.31 -2.16 5.86
C GLN A 50 -2.56 -2.40 7.17
N HIS A 51 -3.27 -2.25 8.28
CA HIS A 51 -2.73 -2.48 9.61
C HIS A 51 -2.92 -3.95 9.99
N THR A 52 -1.92 -4.78 9.70
CA THR A 52 -1.82 -6.17 10.15
C THR A 52 -1.16 -6.22 11.52
N GLY A 53 -1.90 -5.82 12.56
CA GLY A 53 -1.46 -6.02 13.94
C GLY A 53 -2.18 -5.17 14.97
N GLY A 54 -3.18 -5.78 15.60
CA GLY A 54 -3.86 -5.28 16.80
C GLY A 54 -5.36 -5.55 16.74
N ASN A 55 -5.78 -6.79 16.99
CA ASN A 55 -7.12 -7.21 17.42
C ASN A 55 -8.27 -6.16 17.32
N ASP A 56 -8.80 -5.90 16.12
CA ASP A 56 -10.10 -5.23 15.91
C ASP A 56 -11.09 -6.14 15.14
N GLU A 57 -10.94 -7.46 15.33
CA GLU A 57 -12.11 -8.34 15.32
C GLU A 57 -12.67 -8.42 16.75
N LYS A 58 -13.79 -7.73 16.96
CA LYS A 58 -14.71 -7.67 18.12
C LYS A 58 -14.57 -6.47 19.08
N ALA A 59 -15.37 -5.44 18.80
CA ALA A 59 -16.55 -5.08 19.62
C ALA A 59 -17.57 -4.33 18.77
#